data_AF-A0A950JLU5-F1
#
_entry.id   AF-A0A950JLU5-F1
#
_cell.length_a   1.000
_cell.length_b   1.000
_cell.length_c   1.000
_cell.angle_alpha   90.00
_cell.angle_beta   90.00
_cell.angle_gamma   90.00
#
_symmetry.space_group_name_H-M   'P 1'
#
loop_
_entity.id
_entity.type
_entity.pdbx_description
1 polymer ?
#
loop_
_entity_poly.entity_id
_entity_poly.type
_entity_poly.pdbx_seq_one_letter_code
_entity_poly.pdbx_strand_id
1 'polypeptide(L)'
;MTYTLNVDLGFGTDKRPDDASVFLMVGSHQSLIATPLPSYGLSQAQMQGSGNWYDFQTSYTATSADAGDPITIMLSSITGNTTPTAYFADVRLTDSVTGPVLDPPGTPEPSTWAMILMGFGGMAGAAAAMRRWRTAAVQLA
;
A
#
# COMPACT_ATOMS: atom_id res chain seq x y z
N MET A 1 -10.17 -7.08 -7.03
CA MET A 1 -8.80 -7.04 -6.48
C MET A 1 -8.87 -7.62 -5.08
N THR A 2 -7.99 -8.54 -4.70
CA THR A 2 -8.01 -9.10 -3.35
C THR A 2 -6.89 -8.48 -2.53
N TYR A 3 -7.25 -7.91 -1.40
CA TYR A 3 -6.33 -7.42 -0.39
C TYR A 3 -6.18 -8.48 0.69
N THR A 4 -4.95 -8.74 1.10
CA THR A 4 -4.61 -9.72 2.13
C THR A 4 -3.79 -9.03 3.22
N LEU A 5 -4.30 -9.07 4.44
CA LEU A 5 -3.66 -8.52 5.62
C LEU A 5 -3.08 -9.67 6.45
N ASN A 6 -1.78 -9.60 6.74
CA ASN A 6 -1.08 -10.48 7.66
C ASN A 6 -0.62 -9.68 8.88
N VAL A 7 -0.78 -10.24 10.07
CA VAL A 7 -0.41 -9.60 11.34
C VAL A 7 0.11 -10.66 12.29
N ASP A 8 1.22 -10.36 12.96
CA ASP A 8 1.73 -11.19 14.05
C ASP A 8 1.06 -10.72 15.34
N LEU A 9 0.42 -11.66 16.05
CA LEU A 9 -0.34 -11.40 17.26
C LEU A 9 0.30 -12.11 18.46
N GLY A 10 0.67 -11.34 19.47
CA GLY A 10 1.25 -11.81 20.71
C GLY A 10 0.33 -11.56 21.90
N PHE A 11 0.40 -12.45 22.89
CA PHE A 11 -0.36 -12.33 24.15
C PHE A 11 0.58 -12.51 25.35
N GLY A 12 0.30 -11.84 26.47
CA GLY A 12 1.03 -12.04 27.72
C GLY A 12 0.76 -13.43 28.33
N THR A 13 1.73 -13.99 29.06
CA THR A 13 1.59 -15.27 29.78
C THR A 13 0.86 -15.15 31.12
N ASP A 14 0.76 -13.93 31.64
CA ASP A 14 0.32 -13.60 33.00
C ASP A 14 -1.16 -13.21 33.08
N LYS A 15 -1.84 -13.12 31.93
CA LYS A 15 -3.23 -12.69 31.83
C LYS A 15 -4.09 -13.82 31.25
N ARG A 16 -5.37 -13.86 31.64
CA ARG A 16 -6.40 -14.69 30.99
C ARG A 16 -6.42 -14.41 29.48
N PRO A 17 -7.00 -15.28 28.63
CA PRO A 17 -7.02 -15.03 27.20
C PRO A 17 -7.62 -13.65 26.90
N ASP A 18 -6.77 -12.77 26.37
CA ASP A 18 -7.12 -11.40 26.01
C ASP A 18 -7.75 -11.43 24.62
N ASP A 19 -8.98 -10.92 24.47
CA ASP A 19 -9.61 -10.85 23.16
C ASP A 19 -8.89 -9.81 22.29
N ALA A 20 -8.57 -10.22 21.06
CA ALA A 20 -7.97 -9.36 20.07
C ALA A 20 -8.72 -9.53 18.75
N SER A 21 -8.75 -8.47 17.96
CA SER A 21 -9.38 -8.52 16.64
C SER A 21 -8.57 -7.74 15.65
N VAL A 22 -8.41 -8.33 14.47
CA VAL A 22 -7.70 -7.76 13.33
C VAL A 22 -8.69 -7.70 12.18
N PHE A 23 -8.90 -6.50 11.66
CA PHE A 23 -9.82 -6.25 10.55
C PHE A 23 -9.14 -5.43 9.47
N LEU A 24 -9.45 -5.80 8.23
CA LEU A 24 -9.19 -5.04 7.03
C LEU A 24 -10.50 -4.40 6.58
N MET A 25 -10.50 -3.09 6.36
CA MET A 25 -11.68 -2.34 5.91
C MET A 25 -11.36 -1.62 4.60
N VAL A 26 -12.32 -1.62 3.68
CA VAL A 26 -12.28 -0.86 2.44
C VAL A 26 -13.60 -0.10 2.33
N GLY A 27 -13.56 1.22 2.46
CA GLY A 27 -14.77 2.04 2.56
C GLY A 27 -15.64 1.59 3.75
N SER A 28 -16.89 1.19 3.46
CA SER A 28 -17.81 0.63 4.46
C SER A 28 -17.75 -0.89 4.63
N HIS A 29 -16.91 -1.58 3.86
CA HIS A 29 -16.81 -3.03 3.90
C HIS A 29 -15.69 -3.49 4.84
N GLN A 30 -15.97 -4.52 5.61
CA GLN A 30 -15.03 -5.13 6.55
C GLN A 30 -14.77 -6.58 6.17
N SER A 31 -13.51 -7.01 6.28
CA SER A 31 -13.12 -8.40 6.18
C SER A 31 -13.70 -9.23 7.34
N LEU A 32 -13.67 -10.55 7.19
CA LEU A 32 -13.90 -11.45 8.31
C LEU A 32 -12.84 -11.24 9.40
N ILE A 33 -13.15 -11.68 10.62
CA ILE A 33 -12.18 -11.74 11.71
C ILE A 33 -10.98 -12.56 11.24
N ALA A 34 -9.77 -12.04 11.44
CA ALA A 34 -8.55 -12.74 11.03
C ALA A 34 -8.44 -14.11 11.71
N THR A 35 -8.01 -15.08 10.92
CA THR A 35 -7.83 -16.47 11.36
C THR A 35 -6.36 -16.83 11.43
N PRO A 36 -5.96 -17.69 12.38
CA PRO A 36 -4.60 -18.16 12.46
C PRO A 36 -4.21 -19.01 11.25
N LEU A 37 -2.94 -18.95 10.86
CA LEU A 37 -2.44 -19.69 9.72
C LEU A 37 -2.26 -21.20 9.98
N PRO A 38 -2.28 -22.05 8.92
CA PRO A 38 -2.34 -23.52 9.04
C PRO A 38 -1.17 -24.18 9.77
N SER A 39 -0.01 -23.53 9.88
CA SER A 39 1.14 -24.02 10.66
C SER A 39 0.83 -24.15 12.15
N TYR A 40 -0.21 -23.47 12.63
CA TYR A 40 -0.49 -23.40 14.04
C TYR A 40 -1.70 -24.24 14.44
N GLY A 41 -2.73 -24.44 13.61
CA GLY A 41 -3.84 -25.38 13.89
C GLY A 41 -4.57 -25.17 15.24
N LEU A 42 -4.32 -24.06 15.92
CA LEU A 42 -4.84 -23.71 17.23
C LEU A 42 -5.99 -22.72 17.06
N SER A 43 -6.99 -22.80 17.92
CA SER A 43 -7.99 -21.75 18.06
C SER A 43 -7.38 -20.48 18.66
N GLN A 44 -8.02 -19.34 18.42
CA GLN A 44 -7.59 -18.06 19.00
C GLN A 44 -7.48 -18.12 20.52
N ALA A 45 -8.44 -18.78 21.20
CA ALA A 45 -8.42 -18.98 22.64
C ALA A 45 -7.19 -19.77 23.14
N GLN A 46 -6.70 -20.73 22.35
CA GLN A 46 -5.50 -21.52 22.68
C GLN A 46 -4.22 -20.70 22.48
N MET A 47 -4.20 -19.80 21.51
CA MET A 47 -3.08 -18.88 21.27
C MET A 47 -2.94 -17.83 22.37
N GLN A 48 -4.09 -17.30 22.82
CA GLN A 48 -4.20 -16.27 23.86
C GLN A 48 -3.69 -16.70 25.24
N GLY A 49 -3.44 -17.99 25.48
CA GLY A 49 -2.94 -18.51 26.76
C GLY A 49 -1.47 -18.96 26.73
N SER A 50 -0.76 -18.81 25.62
CA SER A 50 0.55 -19.46 25.45
C SER A 50 1.76 -18.55 25.64
N GLY A 51 1.60 -17.23 25.61
CA GLY A 51 2.73 -16.29 25.60
C GLY A 51 3.52 -16.19 24.30
N ASN A 52 3.05 -16.81 23.22
CA ASN A 52 3.77 -16.86 21.94
C ASN A 52 3.20 -15.83 20.95
N TRP A 53 3.96 -15.61 19.89
CA TRP A 53 3.52 -14.89 18.70
C TRP A 53 2.93 -15.85 17.68
N TYR A 54 1.89 -15.40 16.98
CA TYR A 54 1.17 -16.20 16.01
C TYR A 54 0.80 -15.35 14.79
N ASP A 55 0.89 -15.97 13.62
CA ASP A 55 0.53 -15.31 12.38
C ASP A 55 -0.98 -15.42 12.13
N PHE A 56 -1.60 -14.27 11.93
CA PHE A 56 -3.01 -14.13 11.58
C PHE A 56 -3.15 -13.55 10.18
N GLN A 57 -4.16 -14.02 9.46
CA GLN A 57 -4.48 -13.53 8.13
C GLN A 57 -5.98 -13.24 7.99
N THR A 58 -6.30 -12.15 7.30
CA THR A 58 -7.63 -11.91 6.75
C THR A 58 -7.52 -11.35 5.34
N SER A 59 -8.58 -11.49 4.55
CA SER A 59 -8.61 -10.98 3.19
C SER A 59 -9.96 -10.36 2.86
N TYR A 60 -9.94 -9.43 1.92
CA TYR A 60 -11.12 -8.78 1.36
C TYR A 60 -10.98 -8.68 -0.15
N THR A 61 -11.98 -9.18 -0.87
CA THR A 61 -12.04 -9.07 -2.33
C THR A 61 -12.87 -7.84 -2.69
N ALA A 62 -12.19 -6.77 -3.06
CA ALA A 62 -12.78 -5.52 -3.51
C ALA A 62 -13.41 -5.66 -4.90
N THR A 63 -14.52 -4.96 -5.05
CA THR A 63 -15.34 -4.82 -6.25
C THR A 63 -15.07 -3.47 -6.93
N SER A 64 -15.74 -3.20 -8.05
CA SER A 64 -15.66 -1.88 -8.69
C SER A 64 -16.33 -0.77 -7.88
N ALA A 65 -17.21 -1.10 -6.93
CA ALA A 65 -17.86 -0.11 -6.07
C ALA A 65 -16.90 0.49 -5.04
N ASP A 66 -15.83 -0.23 -4.70
CA ASP A 66 -14.81 0.17 -3.71
C ASP A 66 -13.71 1.07 -4.32
N ALA A 67 -13.84 1.44 -5.60
CA ALA A 67 -12.81 2.17 -6.32
C ALA A 67 -12.66 3.60 -5.78
N GLY A 68 -11.50 3.89 -5.20
CA GLY A 68 -11.19 5.18 -4.59
C GLY A 68 -11.53 5.26 -3.09
N ASP A 69 -12.13 4.20 -2.54
CA ASP A 69 -12.38 4.12 -1.10
C ASP A 69 -11.09 3.89 -0.31
N PRO A 70 -10.97 4.46 0.91
CA PRO A 70 -9.80 4.27 1.74
C PRO A 70 -9.71 2.84 2.26
N ILE A 71 -8.48 2.34 2.33
CA ILE A 71 -8.15 1.08 3.01
C ILE A 71 -7.75 1.41 4.45
N THR A 72 -8.39 0.77 5.42
CA THR A 72 -8.12 0.96 6.85
C THR A 72 -7.82 -0.37 7.51
N ILE A 73 -6.79 -0.41 8.36
CA ILE A 73 -6.46 -1.56 9.19
C ILE A 73 -6.86 -1.23 10.62
N MET A 74 -7.67 -2.09 11.23
CA MET A 74 -8.06 -1.96 12.64
C MET A 74 -7.48 -3.11 13.44
N LEU A 75 -6.67 -2.75 14.44
CA LEU A 75 -6.08 -3.65 15.42
C LEU A 75 -6.68 -3.27 16.77
N SER A 76 -7.43 -4.18 17.37
CA SER A 76 -8.13 -3.93 18.62
C SER A 76 -7.77 -4.99 19.65
N SER A 77 -7.38 -4.53 20.84
CA SER A 77 -7.37 -5.36 22.05
C SER A 77 -8.67 -5.09 22.79
N ILE A 78 -9.57 -6.07 22.80
CA ILE A 78 -10.89 -5.96 23.42
C ILE A 78 -10.76 -6.35 24.89
N THR A 79 -11.14 -5.41 25.75
CA THR A 79 -10.95 -5.45 27.19
C THR A 79 -12.21 -5.94 27.89
N GLY A 80 -12.15 -7.10 28.54
CA GLY A 80 -13.09 -7.47 29.62
C GLY A 80 -12.59 -7.11 31.03
N ASN A 81 -11.35 -6.63 31.19
CA ASN A 81 -10.70 -6.46 32.49
C ASN A 81 -9.66 -5.33 32.53
N THR A 82 -9.09 -5.04 33.70
CA THR A 82 -8.30 -3.81 33.99
C THR A 82 -6.91 -3.70 33.34
N THR A 83 -6.31 -4.77 32.80
CA THR A 83 -5.00 -4.73 32.12
C THR A 83 -4.71 -5.94 31.20
N PRO A 84 -5.52 -6.20 30.16
CA PRO A 84 -5.15 -7.10 29.07
C PRO A 84 -4.38 -6.33 27.99
N THR A 85 -3.37 -6.97 27.38
CA THR A 85 -2.51 -6.34 26.36
C THR A 85 -2.25 -7.35 25.24
N ALA A 86 -2.97 -7.21 24.13
CA ALA A 86 -2.58 -7.86 22.88
C ALA A 86 -1.47 -7.04 22.22
N TYR A 87 -0.45 -7.72 21.73
CA TYR A 87 0.68 -7.13 21.01
C TYR A 87 0.53 -7.43 19.53
N PHE A 88 0.78 -6.43 18.68
CA PHE A 88 0.67 -6.55 17.24
C PHE A 88 2.02 -6.21 16.61
N ALA A 89 2.50 -7.05 15.71
CA ALA A 89 3.76 -6.86 14.99
C ALA A 89 3.62 -7.27 13.52
N ASP A 90 4.64 -6.92 12.73
CA ASP A 90 4.82 -7.31 11.31
C ASP A 90 3.55 -7.19 10.44
N VAL A 91 2.86 -6.06 10.60
CA VAL A 91 1.62 -5.75 9.88
C VAL A 91 1.91 -5.55 8.39
N ARG A 92 1.42 -6.46 7.56
CA ARG A 92 1.69 -6.49 6.12
C ARG A 92 0.40 -6.58 5.32
N LEU A 93 0.15 -5.57 4.50
CA LEU A 93 -0.92 -5.56 3.52
C LEU A 93 -0.34 -5.85 2.15
N THR A 94 -0.88 -6.87 1.47
CA THR A 94 -0.58 -7.18 0.08
C THR A 94 -1.85 -7.15 -0.75
N ASP A 95 -1.71 -6.98 -2.06
CA ASP A 95 -2.82 -7.11 -2.99
C ASP A 95 -2.54 -8.20 -4.03
N SER A 96 -3.60 -8.59 -4.74
CA SER A 96 -3.55 -9.62 -5.78
C SER A 96 -3.21 -9.07 -7.17
N VAL A 97 -2.79 -7.82 -7.31
CA VAL A 97 -2.46 -7.26 -8.61
C VAL A 97 -1.10 -7.78 -9.02
N THR A 98 -1.11 -8.90 -9.73
CA THR A 98 0.03 -9.38 -10.52
C THR A 98 0.20 -8.50 -11.76
N GLY A 99 0.67 -7.28 -11.56
CA GLY A 99 1.07 -6.36 -12.61
C GLY A 99 2.12 -5.42 -12.04
N PRO A 100 3.01 -4.84 -12.85
CA PRO A 100 3.84 -3.75 -12.36
C PRO A 100 2.91 -2.71 -11.75
N VAL A 101 3.26 -2.21 -10.57
CA VAL A 101 2.70 -0.96 -10.05
C VAL A 101 2.97 0.07 -11.15
N LEU A 102 1.97 0.30 -11.99
CA LEU A 102 1.99 1.43 -12.88
C LEU A 102 1.70 2.58 -11.92
N ASP A 103 2.77 3.20 -11.41
CA ASP A 103 2.67 4.54 -10.86
C ASP A 103 1.75 5.32 -11.82
N PRO A 104 0.71 6.00 -11.34
CA PRO A 104 -0.10 6.85 -12.21
C PRO A 104 0.90 7.71 -12.98
N PRO A 105 0.88 7.71 -14.32
CA PRO A 105 1.96 8.28 -15.12
C PRO A 105 2.20 9.68 -14.58
N GLY A 106 3.32 9.84 -13.87
CA GLY A 106 3.53 11.03 -13.07
C GLY A 106 3.46 12.20 -14.02
N THR A 107 2.42 13.02 -13.89
CA THR A 107 2.33 14.26 -14.66
C THR A 107 3.65 14.98 -14.43
N PRO A 108 4.47 15.19 -15.47
CA PRO A 108 5.82 15.70 -15.27
C PRO A 108 5.73 16.98 -14.47
N GLU A 109 6.60 17.13 -13.47
CA GLU A 109 6.60 18.34 -12.67
C GLU A 109 6.81 19.56 -13.57
N PRO A 110 6.34 20.76 -13.17
CA PRO A 110 6.51 21.96 -13.98
C PRO A 110 7.97 22.22 -14.41
N SER A 111 8.93 21.81 -13.57
CA SER A 111 10.37 21.84 -13.85
C SER A 111 10.77 20.90 -14.99
N THR A 112 10.17 19.70 -15.07
CA THR A 112 10.37 18.73 -16.15
C THR A 112 9.89 19.29 -17.48
N TRP A 113 8.74 19.98 -17.51
CA TRP A 113 8.25 20.67 -18.71
C TRP A 113 9.20 21.78 -19.15
N ALA A 114 9.70 22.57 -18.20
CA ALA A 114 10.65 23.64 -18.50
C ALA A 114 11.95 23.09 -19.11
N MET A 115 12.47 21.97 -18.59
CA MET A 115 13.66 21.33 -19.14
C MET A 115 13.43 20.74 -20.54
N ILE A 116 12.27 20.14 -20.80
CA ILE A 116 11.92 19.62 -22.14
C ILE A 116 11.81 20.76 -23.15
N LEU A 117 11.12 21.85 -22.79
CA LEU A 117 10.98 23.02 -23.65
C LEU A 117 12.31 23.73 -23.90
N MET A 118 13.17 23.85 -22.89
CA MET A 118 14.49 24.44 -23.06
C MET A 118 15.43 23.55 -23.88
N GLY A 119 15.43 22.23 -23.66
CA GLY A 119 16.28 21.29 -24.38
C GLY A 119 15.88 21.16 -25.85
N PHE A 120 14.64 20.77 -26.12
CA PHE A 120 14.18 20.54 -27.49
C PHE A 120 13.83 21.84 -28.23
N GLY A 121 13.22 22.81 -27.54
CA GLY A 121 12.93 24.13 -28.12
C GLY A 121 14.20 24.94 -28.39
N GLY A 122 15.20 24.87 -27.49
CA GLY A 122 16.50 25.51 -27.69
C GLY A 122 17.25 24.95 -28.89
N MET A 123 17.26 23.62 -29.06
CA MET A 123 17.89 22.97 -30.22
C MET A 123 17.16 23.29 -31.54
N ALA A 124 15.82 23.27 -31.55
CA ALA A 124 15.04 23.64 -32.73
C ALA A 124 15.24 25.12 -33.12
N GLY A 125 15.28 26.01 -32.13
CA GLY A 125 15.57 27.44 -32.34
C GLY A 125 16.97 27.69 -32.89
N ALA A 126 17.99 27.03 -32.34
CA ALA A 126 19.36 27.12 -32.82
C ALA A 126 19.52 26.59 -34.25
N ALA A 127 18.90 25.44 -34.58
CA ALA A 127 18.91 24.87 -35.91
C ALA A 127 18.20 25.76 -36.95
N ALA A 128 17.08 26.38 -36.58
CA ALA A 128 16.36 27.32 -37.44
C ALA A 128 17.15 28.63 -37.68
N ALA A 129 17.81 29.15 -36.64
CA ALA A 129 18.67 30.33 -36.75
C ALA A 129 19.86 30.05 -37.70
N MET A 130 20.54 28.91 -37.55
CA MET A 130 21.65 28.54 -38.44
C MET A 130 21.22 28.35 -39.91
N ARG A 131 19.99 27.88 -40.17
CA ARG A 131 19.45 27.77 -41.54
C ARG A 131 19.19 29.13 -42.20
N ARG A 132 18.74 30.13 -41.45
CA ARG A 132 18.51 31.49 -41.98
C ARG A 132 19.80 32.18 -42.43
N TRP A 133 20.92 31.89 -41.76
CA TRP A 133 22.21 32.53 -42.09
C TRP A 133 22.87 31.88 -43.31
N ARG A 134 22.60 30.59 -43.55
CA ARG A 134 23.05 29.90 -44.78
C ARG A 134 22.29 30.32 -46.04
N THR A 135 21.07 30.83 -45.91
CA THR A 135 20.29 31.32 -47.07
C THR A 135 20.65 32.76 -47.43
N ALA A 136 20.97 33.61 -46.45
CA ALA A 136 21.45 34.97 -46.70
C ALA A 136 22.84 35.02 -47.38
N ALA A 137 23.72 34.05 -47.07
CA ALA A 137 25.05 33.96 -47.69
C ALA A 137 25.03 33.55 -49.18
N VAL A 138 23.93 32.97 -49.67
CA VAL A 138 23.78 32.54 -51.08
C VAL A 138 23.24 33.67 -51.98
N GLN A 139 22.71 34.75 -51.40
CA GLN A 139 22.19 35.91 -52.16
C GLN A 139 23.22 37.02 -52.45
N LEU A 140 24.48 36.85 -51.99
CA LEU A 140 25.57 37.82 -52.21
C LEU A 140 26.76 37.24 -52.99
N ALA A 141 26.58 36.12 -53.70
CA ALA A 141 27.58 35.53 -54.61
C ALA A 141 27.13 35.63 -56.06
#